data_AF-A0A4P7SL02-F1
#
_entry.id   AF-A0A4P7SL02-F1
#
_cell.length_a   1.000
_cell.length_b   1.000
_cell.length_c   1.000
_cell.angle_alpha   90.00
_cell.angle_beta   90.00
_cell.angle_gamma   90.00
#
_symmetry.space_group_name_H-M   'P 1'
#
loop_
_entity.id
_entity.type
_entity.pdbx_description
1 polymer ?
#
loop_
_entity_poly.entity_id
_entity_poly.type
_entity_poly.pdbx_seq_one_letter_code
_entity_poly.pdbx_strand_id
1 'polypeptide(L)' 'MADLGEARRAKAELKATLAGRQDVTAVGIAPDDDGYGLLVRVRGDEVTARSADVPRVVHGVHVHVRPGGTVHAQS' A
#
# COMPACT_ATOMS: atom_id res chain seq x y z
N MET A 1 -5.67 -15.94 -4.32
CA MET A 1 -4.20 -16.03 -4.26
C MET A 1 -3.65 -15.18 -5.37
N ALA A 2 -2.94 -14.10 -5.04
CA ALA A 2 -2.33 -13.25 -6.03
C ALA A 2 -0.85 -13.63 -6.20
N ASP A 3 -0.44 -13.88 -7.43
CA ASP A 3 0.98 -14.07 -7.73
C ASP A 3 1.74 -12.72 -7.74
N LEU A 4 3.07 -12.79 -7.84
CA LEU A 4 3.91 -11.58 -7.84
C LEU A 4 3.66 -10.69 -9.06
N GLY A 5 3.28 -11.25 -10.21
CA GLY A 5 2.96 -10.51 -11.43
C GLY A 5 1.63 -9.76 -11.32
N GLU A 6 0.61 -10.40 -10.76
CA GLU A 6 -0.67 -9.80 -10.39
C GLU A 6 -0.48 -8.67 -9.37
N ALA A 7 0.28 -8.90 -8.30
CA ALA A 7 0.62 -7.88 -7.33
C ALA A 7 1.39 -6.69 -7.95
N ARG A 8 2.30 -6.93 -8.91
CA ARG A 8 2.99 -5.86 -9.63
C ARG A 8 2.05 -5.01 -10.48
N ARG A 9 1.11 -5.64 -11.20
CA ARG A 9 0.08 -4.93 -11.99
C ARG A 9 -0.82 -4.09 -11.09
N ALA A 10 -1.36 -4.70 -10.04
CA ALA A 10 -2.18 -4.00 -9.05
C ALA A 10 -1.43 -2.85 -8.36
N LYS A 11 -0.14 -3.02 -8.05
CA LYS A 11 0.70 -1.95 -7.51
C LYS A 11 0.82 -0.76 -8.47
N ALA A 12 1.00 -1.02 -9.78
CA ALA A 12 1.14 0.04 -10.76
C ALA A 12 -0.15 0.88 -10.87
N GLU A 13 -1.32 0.22 -10.90
CA GLU A 13 -2.62 0.89 -10.88
C GLU A 13 -2.84 1.66 -9.57
N LEU A 14 -2.60 1.02 -8.42
CA LEU A 14 -2.76 1.68 -7.12
C LEU A 14 -1.87 2.91 -6.99
N LYS A 15 -0.62 2.84 -7.51
CA LYS A 15 0.29 3.99 -7.53
C LYS A 15 -0.25 5.13 -8.40
N ALA A 16 -0.90 4.83 -9.53
CA ALA A 16 -1.53 5.84 -10.37
C ALA A 16 -2.74 6.47 -9.68
N THR A 17 -3.60 5.67 -9.05
CA THR A 17 -4.77 6.15 -8.28
C THR A 17 -4.39 7.03 -7.10
N LEU A 18 -3.28 6.71 -6.41
CA LEU A 18 -2.79 7.48 -5.27
C LEU A 18 -1.81 8.60 -5.67
N ALA A 19 -1.59 8.84 -6.97
CA ALA A 19 -0.67 9.87 -7.42
C ALA A 19 -1.13 11.27 -6.95
N GLY A 20 -0.20 12.06 -6.41
CA GLY A 20 -0.48 13.40 -5.90
C GLY A 20 -1.00 13.46 -4.46
N ARG A 21 -1.29 12.31 -3.83
CA ARG A 21 -1.64 12.25 -2.41
C ARG A 21 -0.44 12.47 -1.51
N GLN A 22 -0.49 13.51 -0.68
CA GLN A 22 0.60 13.88 0.23
C GLN A 22 0.63 13.08 1.53
N ASP A 23 -0.48 12.42 1.87
CA ASP A 23 -0.60 11.55 3.03
C ASP A 23 0.02 10.17 2.77
N VAL A 24 0.13 9.73 1.51
CA VAL A 24 0.76 8.45 1.15
C VAL A 24 2.28 8.59 1.12
N THR A 25 2.98 7.81 1.94
CA THR A 25 4.45 7.84 2.05
C THR A 25 5.14 6.72 1.26
N ALA A 26 4.48 5.57 1.09
CA ALA A 26 5.02 4.47 0.28
C ALA A 26 3.93 3.52 -0.22
N VAL A 27 4.18 2.87 -1.37
CA VAL A 27 3.38 1.77 -1.91
C VAL A 27 4.31 0.60 -2.26
N GLY A 28 4.11 -0.54 -1.59
CA GLY A 28 4.93 -1.74 -1.68
C GLY A 28 4.12 -3.00 -2.00
N ILE A 29 4.84 -4.09 -2.22
CA ILE A 29 4.29 -5.45 -2.24
C ILE A 29 4.82 -6.14 -0.99
N ALA A 30 3.96 -6.86 -0.29
CA ALA A 30 4.31 -7.64 0.89
C ALA A 30 3.77 -9.07 0.74
N PRO A 31 4.40 -10.06 1.38
CA PRO A 31 3.77 -11.36 1.57
C PRO A 31 2.42 -11.19 2.29
N ASP A 32 1.44 -11.98 1.91
CA ASP A 32 0.13 -12.09 2.52
C ASP A 32 -0.17 -13.57 2.80
N ASP A 33 -1.20 -13.87 3.58
CA ASP A 33 -1.53 -15.23 4.03
C ASP A 33 -1.64 -16.23 2.87
N ASP A 34 -2.09 -15.76 1.70
CA ASP A 34 -2.38 -16.56 0.50
C ASP A 34 -1.59 -16.12 -0.76
N GLY A 35 -0.41 -15.50 -0.58
CA GLY A 35 0.47 -15.08 -1.68
C GLY A 35 1.07 -13.69 -1.48
N TYR A 36 0.78 -12.77 -2.39
CA TYR A 36 1.26 -11.38 -2.30
C TYR A 36 0.10 -10.38 -2.19
N GLY A 37 0.26 -9.42 -1.28
CA GLY A 37 -0.61 -8.27 -1.11
C GLY A 37 0.12 -6.95 -1.38
N LEU A 38 -0.62 -5.86 -1.37
CA LEU A 38 -0.08 -4.50 -1.43
C LEU A 38 0.00 -3.90 -0.04
N LEU A 39 1.05 -3.12 0.20
CA LEU A 39 1.22 -2.36 1.44
C LEU A 39 1.26 -0.86 1.10
N VAL A 40 0.31 -0.11 1.63
CA VAL A 40 0.28 1.35 1.55
C VAL A 40 0.66 1.92 2.91
N ARG A 41 1.68 2.76 2.92
CA ARG A 41 2.08 3.53 4.09
C ARG A 41 1.51 4.92 4.00
N VAL A 42 0.85 5.37 5.07
CA VAL A 42 0.29 6.72 5.17
C VAL A 42 0.83 7.45 6.39
N ARG A 43 0.99 8.77 6.32
CA ARG A 43 1.44 9.60 7.43
C ARG A 43 0.37 9.62 8.51
N GLY A 44 0.78 9.53 9.77
CA GLY A 44 -0.10 9.58 10.93
C GLY A 44 -0.05 8.30 11.75
N ASP A 45 -1.10 8.06 12.53
CA ASP A 45 -1.27 6.91 13.40
C ASP A 45 -2.16 5.82 12.78
N GLU A 46 -2.42 4.75 13.55
CA GLU A 46 -3.29 3.65 13.15
C GLU A 46 -4.73 4.09 12.85
N VAL A 47 -5.27 5.08 13.58
CA VAL A 47 -6.64 5.57 13.39
C VAL A 47 -6.76 6.29 12.05
N THR A 48 -5.79 7.16 11.77
CA THR A 48 -5.65 7.88 10.50
C THR A 48 -5.47 6.88 9.36
N ALA A 49 -4.61 5.88 9.53
CA ALA A 49 -4.36 4.86 8.53
C ALA A 49 -5.59 4.01 8.19
N ARG A 50 -6.40 3.65 9.19
CA ARG A 50 -7.66 2.91 8.99
C ARG A 50 -8.73 3.72 8.28
N SER A 51 -8.69 5.04 8.45
CA SER A 51 -9.67 5.98 7.88
C SER A 51 -9.21 6.57 6.55
N ALA A 52 -7.99 6.25 6.10
CA ALA A 52 -7.48 6.71 4.82
C ALA A 52 -8.34 6.13 3.70
N ASP A 53 -8.74 6.98 2.76
CA ASP A 53 -9.53 6.60 1.58
C ASP A 53 -8.67 5.84 0.55
N VAL A 54 -8.12 4.70 0.94
CA VAL A 54 -7.27 3.85 0.11
C VAL A 54 -8.07 2.59 -0.22
N PRO A 55 -8.15 2.18 -1.50
CA PRO A 55 -8.81 0.94 -1.89
C PRO A 55 -8.25 -0.24 -1.11
N ARG A 56 -9.13 -1.08 -0.55
CA ARG A 56 -8.73 -2.28 0.23
C ARG A 56 -8.40 -3.48 -0.64
N VAL A 57 -8.79 -3.44 -1.91
CA VAL A 57 -8.56 -4.49 -2.92
C VAL A 57 -8.34 -3.82 -4.28
N VAL A 58 -7.36 -4.28 -5.05
CA VAL A 58 -7.10 -3.86 -6.44
C VAL A 58 -6.87 -5.10 -7.30
N HIS A 59 -7.68 -5.31 -8.34
CA HIS A 59 -7.68 -6.54 -9.15
C HIS A 59 -7.71 -7.84 -8.34
N GLY A 60 -8.43 -7.87 -7.22
CA GLY A 60 -8.46 -9.04 -6.31
C GLY A 60 -7.23 -9.18 -5.41
N VAL A 61 -6.25 -8.29 -5.49
CA VAL A 61 -5.09 -8.21 -4.59
C VAL A 61 -5.45 -7.39 -3.36
N HIS A 62 -5.25 -7.94 -2.16
CA HIS A 62 -5.51 -7.25 -0.90
C HIS A 62 -4.56 -6.07 -0.71
N VAL A 63 -5.07 -4.97 -0.16
CA VAL A 63 -4.29 -3.77 0.17
C VAL A 63 -4.36 -3.55 1.67
N HIS A 64 -3.18 -3.58 2.28
CA HIS A 64 -2.99 -3.31 3.70
C HIS A 64 -2.54 -1.86 3.88
N VAL A 65 -3.31 -1.09 4.63
CA VAL A 65 -2.95 0.29 4.99
C VAL A 65 -2.36 0.29 6.39
N ARG A 66 -1.18 0.90 6.52
CA ARG A 66 -0.46 1.02 7.78
C ARG A 66 0.13 2.41 7.92
N PRO A 67 0.31 2.92 9.14
CA PRO A 67 1.06 4.16 9.35
C PRO A 67 2.50 3.97 8.86
N GLY A 68 3.04 5.02 8.24
CA GLY A 68 4.43 5.13 7.79
C GLY A 68 5.12 6.27 8.53
N GLY A 69 6.23 5.96 9.19
CA GLY A 69 7.11 6.98 9.74
C GLY A 69 7.90 7.71 8.64
N THR A 70 8.52 8.83 8.99
CA THR A 70 9.58 9.42 8.17
C THR A 70 10.74 8.44 8.07
N VAL A 71 10.92 7.85 6.88
CA VAL A 71 12.10 7.03 6.60
C VAL A 71 13.27 7.99 6.43
N HIS A 72 14.08 8.13 7.47
CA HIS A 72 15.40 8.78 7.36
C HIS A 72 16.39 7.73 6.86
N ALA A 73 16.93 7.93 5.66
CA ALA A 73 18.09 7.15 5.22
C ALA A 73 19.25 7.47 6.16
N GLN A 74 19.76 6.47 6.87
CA GLN A 74 21.01 6.62 7.62
C GLN A 74 22.17 6.43 6.63
N SER A 75 22.97 7.47 6.47
CA SER A 75 24.25 7.49 5.76
C SER A 75 25.36 6.93 6.63
#